data_AF-A0A815BV13-F1
#
_entry.id   AF-A0A815BV13-F1
#
_cell.length_a   1.000
_cell.length_b   1.000
_cell.length_c   1.000
_cell.angle_alpha   90.00
_cell.angle_beta   90.00
_cell.angle_gamma   90.00
#
_symmetry.space_group_name_H-M   'P 1'
#
loop_
_entity.id
_entity.type
_entity.pdbx_description
1 polymer ?
#
loop_
_entity_poly.entity_id
_entity_poly.type
_entity_poly.pdbx_seq_one_letter_code
_entity_poly.pdbx_strand_id
1 'polypeptide(L)'
;MDQTLATCNFFPDLYLHFRRTWTSIINPITYSQSAVQRLLNEGGYVLISAGRNNKMPSDRNLSDETIQERTVNLTIDLTNLYIYSTMVGVYNGDKETSFFVTLHNVSPDEERAAMIKLGQKYNQESIIYVKKATSTIQQFIYTTGEFKGKYVERQGYKVLSTDVTDDYSQSQLCPDGRFTFSLNFDFGTIIMGKTRIRT
;
A
#
# COMPACT_ATOMS: atom_id res chain seq x y z
N MET A 1 -39.66 -6.49 -2.29
CA MET A 1 -38.41 -6.86 -2.97
C MET A 1 -37.32 -6.77 -1.93
N ASP A 2 -36.91 -7.92 -1.41
CA ASP A 2 -35.95 -8.05 -0.34
C ASP A 2 -34.54 -7.71 -0.86
N GLN A 3 -33.96 -6.61 -0.38
CA GLN A 3 -32.56 -6.28 -0.60
C GLN A 3 -31.74 -7.06 0.42
N THR A 4 -31.16 -8.16 -0.02
CA THR A 4 -30.23 -8.96 0.76
C THR A 4 -28.98 -8.12 1.01
N LEU A 5 -28.87 -7.55 2.21
CA LEU A 5 -27.67 -6.92 2.74
C LEU A 5 -26.55 -7.96 2.74
N ALA A 6 -25.63 -7.85 1.77
CA ALA A 6 -24.44 -8.67 1.71
C ALA A 6 -23.59 -8.43 2.96
N THR A 7 -23.65 -9.39 3.88
CA THR A 7 -22.84 -9.41 5.09
C THR A 7 -21.39 -9.69 4.70
N CYS A 8 -20.50 -8.73 4.94
CA CYS A 8 -19.06 -8.87 4.80
C CYS A 8 -18.53 -9.77 5.93
N ASN A 9 -18.76 -11.07 5.82
CA ASN A 9 -18.26 -12.06 6.76
C ASN A 9 -16.78 -12.38 6.47
N PHE A 10 -16.03 -12.59 7.54
CA PHE A 10 -14.62 -12.98 7.54
C PHE A 10 -14.49 -14.42 6.98
N PHE A 11 -13.76 -14.62 5.89
CA PHE A 11 -13.63 -15.93 5.24
C PHE A 11 -12.38 -16.66 5.74
N PRO A 12 -12.49 -17.89 6.30
CA PRO A 12 -11.34 -18.69 6.71
C PRO A 12 -10.56 -19.33 5.53
N ASP A 13 -11.10 -19.30 4.31
CA ASP A 13 -10.51 -19.91 3.10
C ASP A 13 -9.88 -18.89 2.14
N LEU A 14 -9.07 -17.94 2.62
CA LEU A 14 -8.57 -16.86 1.77
C LEU A 14 -7.32 -17.21 0.93
N TYR A 15 -6.68 -18.34 1.21
CA TYR A 15 -5.47 -18.76 0.53
C TYR A 15 -5.46 -20.24 0.19
N LEU A 16 -4.94 -20.57 -0.99
CA LEU A 16 -4.52 -21.92 -1.32
C LEU A 16 -3.00 -22.04 -1.13
N HIS A 17 -2.59 -23.00 -0.31
CA HIS A 17 -1.19 -23.36 -0.15
C HIS A 17 -0.84 -24.49 -1.11
N PHE A 18 -0.16 -24.19 -2.22
CA PHE A 18 0.31 -25.20 -3.17
C PHE A 18 1.82 -25.03 -3.40
N ARG A 19 2.59 -26.09 -3.18
CA ARG A 19 4.06 -26.12 -3.41
C ARG A 19 4.83 -24.93 -2.79
N ARG A 20 4.49 -24.53 -1.56
CA ARG A 20 5.10 -23.41 -0.82
C ARG A 20 4.74 -22.00 -1.33
N THR A 21 3.81 -21.87 -2.26
CA THR A 21 3.29 -20.58 -2.72
C THR A 21 1.90 -20.35 -2.15
N TRP A 22 1.68 -19.17 -1.57
CA TRP A 22 0.38 -18.72 -1.08
C TRP A 22 -0.35 -17.99 -2.20
N THR A 23 -1.34 -18.60 -2.84
CA THR A 23 -2.16 -17.89 -3.83
C THR A 23 -3.44 -17.42 -3.18
N SER A 24 -3.70 -16.10 -3.27
CA SER A 24 -4.97 -15.54 -2.83
C SER A 24 -6.04 -15.86 -3.87
N ILE A 25 -7.17 -16.37 -3.40
CA ILE A 25 -8.30 -16.74 -4.26
C ILE A 25 -9.35 -15.63 -4.40
N ILE A 26 -9.21 -14.54 -3.63
CA ILE A 26 -10.18 -13.45 -3.58
C ILE A 26 -9.41 -12.14 -3.70
N ASN A 27 -9.21 -11.69 -4.95
CA ASN A 27 -8.56 -10.43 -5.31
C ASN A 27 -9.22 -9.78 -6.55
N PRO A 28 -9.23 -8.44 -6.64
CA PRO A 28 -9.05 -7.52 -5.52
C PRO A 28 -10.19 -7.70 -4.50
N ILE A 29 -9.93 -7.40 -3.22
CA ILE A 29 -10.97 -7.41 -2.20
C ILE A 29 -11.45 -5.99 -1.89
N THR A 30 -12.72 -5.86 -1.57
CA THR A 30 -13.29 -4.66 -0.95
C THR A 30 -13.30 -4.82 0.56
N TYR A 31 -12.63 -3.93 1.29
CA TYR A 31 -12.68 -3.90 2.75
C TYR A 31 -13.83 -3.03 3.26
N SER A 32 -14.46 -3.46 4.34
CA SER A 32 -15.29 -2.58 5.16
C SER A 32 -14.42 -1.53 5.88
N GLN A 33 -15.01 -0.41 6.32
CA GLN A 33 -14.28 0.64 7.03
C GLN A 33 -13.65 0.09 8.31
N SER A 34 -14.40 -0.75 9.05
CA SER A 34 -13.92 -1.41 10.25
C SER A 34 -12.78 -2.39 9.95
N ALA A 35 -12.80 -3.08 8.81
CA ALA A 35 -11.71 -3.95 8.39
C ALA A 35 -10.44 -3.16 8.06
N VAL A 36 -10.55 -2.04 7.34
CA VAL A 36 -9.41 -1.14 7.08
C VAL A 36 -8.86 -0.59 8.40
N GLN A 37 -9.70 -0.04 9.27
CA GLN A 37 -9.27 0.45 10.58
C GLN A 37 -8.58 -0.64 11.41
N ARG A 38 -9.08 -1.87 11.38
CA ARG A 38 -8.43 -2.99 12.07
C ARG A 38 -7.08 -3.33 11.45
N LEU A 39 -6.96 -3.37 10.12
CA LEU A 39 -5.68 -3.58 9.45
C LEU A 39 -4.66 -2.48 9.75
N LEU A 40 -5.11 -1.22 9.80
CA LEU A 40 -4.26 -0.08 10.14
C LEU A 40 -3.80 -0.08 11.62
N ASN A 41 -4.64 -0.58 12.55
CA ASN A 41 -4.35 -0.61 13.99
C ASN A 41 -3.66 -1.88 14.50
N GLU A 42 -3.93 -3.02 13.86
CA GLU A 42 -3.50 -4.35 14.35
C GLU A 42 -2.73 -5.16 13.30
N GLY A 43 -2.90 -4.84 12.02
CA GLY A 43 -2.39 -5.63 10.90
C GLY A 43 -0.95 -5.29 10.50
N GLY A 44 -0.46 -6.08 9.54
CA GLY A 44 0.70 -5.75 8.72
C GLY A 44 0.23 -5.46 7.30
N TYR A 45 0.74 -4.41 6.68
CA TYR A 45 0.32 -3.99 5.35
C TYR A 45 1.43 -3.28 4.58
N VAL A 46 1.25 -3.19 3.27
CA VAL A 46 2.06 -2.37 2.38
C VAL A 46 1.17 -1.51 1.49
N LEU A 47 1.57 -0.24 1.32
CA LEU A 47 1.09 0.60 0.23
C LEU A 47 2.16 0.63 -0.86
N ILE A 48 1.75 0.23 -2.05
CA ILE A 48 2.58 0.23 -3.26
C ILE A 48 1.74 0.70 -4.45
N SER A 49 2.35 1.45 -5.35
CA SER A 49 1.73 1.95 -6.57
C SER A 49 2.49 1.44 -7.80
N ALA A 50 1.90 1.62 -8.97
CA ALA A 50 2.55 1.45 -10.27
C ALA A 50 2.55 2.76 -11.08
N GLY A 51 2.24 3.88 -10.41
CA GLY A 51 2.15 5.21 -10.99
C GLY A 51 3.48 5.82 -11.38
N ARG A 52 3.44 7.08 -11.82
CA ARG A 52 4.64 7.83 -12.23
C ARG A 52 5.54 8.09 -11.04
N ASN A 53 6.84 7.89 -11.23
CA ASN A 53 7.86 8.36 -10.30
C ASN A 53 8.46 9.67 -10.82
N ASN A 54 7.98 10.79 -10.31
CA ASN A 54 8.40 12.12 -10.77
C ASN A 54 9.86 12.46 -10.42
N LYS A 55 10.51 11.69 -9.54
CA LYS A 55 11.94 11.83 -9.24
C LYS A 55 12.83 11.14 -10.27
N MET A 56 12.30 10.21 -11.06
CA MET A 56 13.05 9.48 -12.09
C MET A 56 12.79 10.07 -13.48
N PRO A 57 13.82 10.58 -14.20
CA PRO A 57 13.62 11.20 -15.52
C PRO A 57 12.93 10.29 -16.55
N SER A 58 13.19 8.98 -16.49
CA SER A 58 12.56 7.97 -17.36
C SER A 58 11.05 7.85 -17.15
N ASP A 59 10.54 8.25 -15.97
CA ASP A 59 9.17 7.97 -15.55
C ASP A 59 8.26 9.19 -15.59
N ARG A 60 8.83 10.40 -15.62
CA ARG A 60 8.08 11.67 -15.68
C ARG A 60 7.10 11.72 -16.85
N ASN A 61 7.50 11.16 -17.99
CA ASN A 61 6.76 11.28 -19.25
C ASN A 61 6.15 9.93 -19.71
N LEU A 62 5.94 8.99 -18.79
CA LEU A 62 5.25 7.75 -19.15
C LEU A 62 3.85 8.05 -19.65
N SER A 63 3.47 7.37 -20.74
CA SER A 63 2.11 7.41 -21.26
C SER A 63 1.15 6.72 -20.29
N ASP A 64 -0.13 7.08 -20.36
CA ASP A 64 -1.15 6.45 -19.53
C ASP A 64 -1.30 4.96 -19.86
N GLU A 65 -1.09 4.56 -21.12
CA GLU A 65 -1.09 3.14 -21.52
C GLU A 65 0.03 2.36 -20.83
N THR A 66 1.22 2.97 -20.72
CA THR A 66 2.36 2.31 -20.05
C THR A 66 2.10 2.17 -18.55
N ILE A 67 1.47 3.16 -17.93
CA ILE A 67 1.09 3.10 -16.51
C ILE A 67 0.00 2.04 -16.29
N GLN A 68 -0.96 1.96 -17.21
CA GLN A 68 -2.00 0.94 -17.16
C GLN A 68 -1.39 -0.47 -17.27
N GLU A 69 -0.44 -0.68 -18.18
CA GLU A 69 0.28 -1.94 -18.31
C GLU A 69 1.04 -2.30 -17.03
N ARG A 70 1.76 -1.34 -16.44
CA ARG A 70 2.44 -1.54 -15.14
C ARG A 70 1.46 -1.89 -14.02
N THR A 71 0.30 -1.24 -13.99
CA THR A 71 -0.77 -1.48 -13.01
C THR A 71 -1.34 -2.90 -13.14
N VAL A 72 -1.55 -3.38 -14.37
CA VAL A 72 -1.97 -4.77 -14.65
C VAL A 72 -0.89 -5.76 -14.21
N ASN A 73 0.37 -5.50 -14.53
CA ASN A 73 1.47 -6.38 -14.15
C ASN A 73 1.64 -6.46 -12.62
N LEU A 74 1.52 -5.33 -11.91
CA LEU A 74 1.56 -5.30 -10.45
C LEU A 74 0.39 -6.09 -9.85
N THR A 75 -0.81 -5.94 -10.40
CA THR A 75 -2.00 -6.72 -10.01
C THR A 75 -1.75 -8.23 -10.12
N ILE A 76 -1.10 -8.69 -11.20
CA ILE A 76 -0.75 -10.10 -11.40
C ILE A 76 0.26 -10.57 -10.34
N ASP A 77 1.33 -9.79 -10.10
CA ASP A 77 2.33 -10.12 -9.09
C ASP A 77 1.72 -10.22 -7.68
N LEU A 78 0.79 -9.32 -7.35
CA LEU A 78 0.09 -9.31 -6.07
C LEU A 78 -0.89 -10.46 -5.93
N THR A 79 -1.71 -10.72 -6.96
CA THR A 79 -2.76 -11.76 -6.91
C THR A 79 -2.20 -13.14 -6.57
N ASN A 80 -1.00 -13.43 -7.08
CA ASN A 80 -0.34 -14.70 -6.89
C ASN A 80 0.15 -14.95 -5.46
N LEU A 81 0.30 -13.90 -4.64
CA LEU A 81 1.05 -13.95 -3.38
C LEU A 81 0.36 -13.27 -2.19
N TYR A 82 -0.57 -12.35 -2.42
CA TYR A 82 -1.12 -11.48 -1.38
C TYR A 82 -2.61 -11.23 -1.58
N ILE A 83 -3.33 -10.90 -0.51
CA ILE A 83 -4.62 -10.22 -0.61
C ILE A 83 -4.37 -8.72 -0.73
N TYR A 84 -5.07 -8.04 -1.63
CA TYR A 84 -4.97 -6.59 -1.75
C TYR A 84 -6.30 -5.94 -2.16
N SER A 85 -6.40 -4.65 -1.85
CA SER A 85 -7.45 -3.77 -2.35
C SER A 85 -6.82 -2.62 -3.15
N THR A 86 -7.50 -2.14 -4.17
CA THR A 86 -7.11 -0.91 -4.87
C THR A 86 -7.52 0.30 -4.02
N MET A 87 -6.71 1.35 -4.07
CA MET A 87 -7.02 2.64 -3.47
C MET A 87 -6.44 3.80 -4.25
N VAL A 88 -7.00 4.98 -4.04
CA VAL A 88 -6.45 6.22 -4.57
C VAL A 88 -5.48 6.79 -3.53
N GLY A 89 -4.21 6.89 -3.90
CA GLY A 89 -3.21 7.62 -3.13
C GLY A 89 -3.05 9.03 -3.68
N VAL A 90 -2.73 9.97 -2.80
CA VAL A 90 -2.21 11.29 -3.14
C VAL A 90 -0.85 11.43 -2.49
N TYR A 91 0.19 11.60 -3.30
CA TYR A 91 1.56 11.75 -2.85
C TYR A 91 2.21 12.98 -3.49
N ASN A 92 2.64 13.94 -2.66
CA ASN A 92 3.08 15.27 -3.07
C ASN A 92 2.06 15.99 -3.97
N GLY A 93 0.76 15.79 -3.72
CA GLY A 93 -0.33 16.35 -4.51
C GLY A 93 -0.64 15.61 -5.82
N ASP A 94 0.16 14.61 -6.22
CA ASP A 94 -0.09 13.78 -7.39
C ASP A 94 -1.00 12.59 -7.03
N LYS A 95 -2.06 12.40 -7.81
CA LYS A 95 -2.95 11.24 -7.65
C LYS A 95 -2.35 10.00 -8.29
N GLU A 96 -2.46 8.88 -7.59
CA GLU A 96 -2.01 7.58 -8.07
C GLU A 96 -2.96 6.45 -7.68
N THR A 97 -3.00 5.40 -8.50
CA THR A 97 -3.63 4.14 -8.13
C THR A 97 -2.65 3.35 -7.28
N SER A 98 -2.91 3.31 -5.98
CA SER A 98 -2.18 2.54 -4.99
C SER A 98 -2.89 1.22 -4.68
N PHE A 99 -2.14 0.29 -4.10
CA PHE A 99 -2.61 -1.02 -3.67
C PHE A 99 -2.34 -1.17 -2.18
N PHE A 100 -3.38 -1.44 -1.41
CA PHE A 100 -3.30 -1.79 0.01
C PHE A 100 -3.19 -3.29 0.15
N VAL A 101 -1.96 -3.76 0.34
CA VAL A 101 -1.59 -5.16 0.36
C VAL A 101 -1.56 -5.64 1.81
N THR A 102 -2.32 -6.68 2.14
CA THR A 102 -2.28 -7.31 3.45
C THR A 102 -1.11 -8.28 3.54
N LEU A 103 -0.32 -8.18 4.61
CA LEU A 103 0.77 -9.11 4.90
C LEU A 103 0.28 -10.31 5.71
N HIS A 104 0.89 -11.48 5.50
CA HIS A 104 0.44 -12.74 6.11
C HIS A 104 1.00 -12.97 7.51
N ASN A 105 1.91 -12.10 7.98
CA ASN A 105 2.61 -12.19 9.27
C ASN A 105 3.46 -13.47 9.44
N VAL A 106 3.77 -14.21 8.36
CA VAL A 106 4.48 -15.50 8.43
C VAL A 106 5.99 -15.32 8.57
N SER A 107 6.57 -14.35 7.87
CA SER A 107 8.00 -14.01 7.94
C SER A 107 8.22 -12.56 7.54
N PRO A 108 8.20 -11.62 8.52
CA PRO A 108 8.13 -10.20 8.21
C PRO A 108 9.30 -9.67 7.37
N ASP A 109 10.50 -10.22 7.55
CA ASP A 109 11.70 -9.73 6.89
C ASP A 109 11.77 -10.21 5.43
N GLU A 110 11.26 -11.41 5.13
CA GLU A 110 11.10 -11.92 3.76
C GLU A 110 10.01 -11.16 3.01
N GLU A 111 8.86 -10.91 3.65
CA GLU A 111 7.78 -10.12 3.07
C GLU A 111 8.23 -8.68 2.79
N ARG A 112 8.96 -8.06 3.72
CA ARG A 112 9.56 -6.73 3.52
C ARG A 112 10.51 -6.73 2.32
N ALA A 113 11.40 -7.72 2.22
CA ALA A 113 12.35 -7.82 1.11
C ALA A 113 11.63 -8.03 -0.24
N ALA A 114 10.58 -8.85 -0.27
CA ALA A 114 9.76 -9.08 -1.45
C ALA A 114 9.07 -7.78 -1.91
N MET A 115 8.51 -7.02 -0.97
CA MET A 115 7.82 -5.75 -1.25
C MET A 115 8.79 -4.67 -1.75
N ILE A 116 9.99 -4.59 -1.18
CA ILE A 116 11.07 -3.70 -1.67
C ILE A 116 11.45 -4.05 -3.11
N LYS A 117 11.59 -5.34 -3.43
CA LYS A 117 11.87 -5.80 -4.81
C LYS A 117 10.75 -5.43 -5.76
N LEU A 118 9.49 -5.51 -5.30
CA LEU A 118 8.33 -5.13 -6.10
C LEU A 118 8.33 -3.62 -6.40
N GLY A 119 8.56 -2.78 -5.39
CA GLY A 119 8.70 -1.33 -5.61
C GLY A 119 9.85 -0.97 -6.56
N GLN A 120 10.97 -1.70 -6.48
CA GLN A 120 12.07 -1.56 -7.44
C GLN A 120 11.68 -1.98 -8.86
N LYS A 121 10.97 -3.11 -9.01
CA LYS A 121 10.50 -3.63 -10.31
C LYS A 121 9.61 -2.62 -11.04
N TYR A 122 8.76 -1.91 -10.30
CA TYR A 122 7.82 -0.91 -10.85
C TYR A 122 8.34 0.53 -10.76
N ASN A 123 9.65 0.69 -10.54
CA ASN A 123 10.34 1.97 -10.44
C ASN A 123 9.69 3.00 -9.49
N GLN A 124 9.07 2.51 -8.41
CA GLN A 124 8.45 3.37 -7.40
C GLN A 124 9.52 4.13 -6.62
N GLU A 125 9.29 5.41 -6.30
CA GLU A 125 10.20 6.17 -5.44
C GLU A 125 10.34 5.46 -4.08
N SER A 126 9.20 5.04 -3.55
CA SER A 126 9.09 4.43 -2.23
C SER A 126 7.91 3.50 -2.10
N ILE A 127 7.93 2.67 -1.07
CA ILE A 127 6.77 1.94 -0.55
C ILE A 127 6.54 2.34 0.91
N ILE A 128 5.32 2.17 1.39
CA ILE A 128 5.03 2.28 2.82
C ILE A 128 4.78 0.89 3.38
N TYR A 129 5.59 0.49 4.36
CA TYR A 129 5.57 -0.84 4.94
C TYR A 129 5.27 -0.78 6.44
N VAL A 130 4.36 -1.64 6.91
CA VAL A 130 4.00 -1.81 8.32
C VAL A 130 4.09 -3.29 8.69
N LYS A 131 5.05 -3.65 9.55
CA LYS A 131 5.36 -5.03 9.96
C LYS A 131 4.23 -5.69 10.75
N LYS A 132 3.79 -5.02 11.81
CA LYS A 132 2.73 -5.42 12.74
C LYS A 132 2.37 -4.18 13.53
N ALA A 133 1.12 -3.76 13.54
CA ALA A 133 0.74 -2.46 14.10
C ALA A 133 0.83 -2.34 15.63
N THR A 134 1.31 -3.36 16.36
CA THR A 134 1.64 -3.27 17.78
C THR A 134 3.00 -2.59 17.97
N SER A 135 2.97 -1.35 18.50
CA SER A 135 3.89 -0.24 18.23
C SER A 135 3.87 0.12 16.75
N THR A 136 3.01 1.07 16.37
CA THR A 136 2.61 1.41 15.00
C THR A 136 3.74 2.07 14.21
N ILE A 137 4.90 1.43 14.10
CA ILE A 137 6.04 1.94 13.35
C ILE A 137 5.81 1.61 11.88
N GLN A 138 5.60 2.66 11.12
CA GLN A 138 5.49 2.63 9.68
C GLN A 138 6.83 3.02 9.08
N GLN A 139 7.21 2.34 8.01
CA GLN A 139 8.44 2.60 7.29
C GLN A 139 8.10 3.16 5.91
N PHE A 140 8.53 4.38 5.64
CA PHE A 140 8.62 4.91 4.28
C PHE A 140 9.96 4.47 3.71
N ILE A 141 9.96 3.46 2.83
CA ILE A 141 11.19 2.82 2.32
C ILE A 141 11.42 3.28 0.89
N TYR A 142 12.56 3.93 0.63
CA TYR A 142 12.93 4.36 -0.71
C TYR A 142 13.40 3.16 -1.54
N THR A 143 12.71 2.90 -2.65
CA THR A 143 12.99 1.77 -3.53
C THR A 143 13.83 2.17 -4.74
N THR A 144 13.80 3.43 -5.15
CA THR A 144 14.58 3.96 -6.28
C THR A 144 15.11 5.38 -6.01
N GLY A 145 15.83 5.95 -6.98
CA GLY A 145 16.44 7.28 -6.85
C GLY A 145 17.65 7.33 -5.91
N GLU A 146 18.03 8.55 -5.53
CA GLU A 146 19.23 8.85 -4.71
C GLU A 146 19.19 8.22 -3.31
N PHE A 147 17.98 8.08 -2.75
CA PHE A 147 17.80 7.55 -1.40
C PHE A 147 17.53 6.05 -1.35
N LYS A 148 17.63 5.34 -2.48
CA LYS A 148 17.38 3.89 -2.57
C LYS A 148 18.02 3.10 -1.43
N GLY A 149 17.23 2.25 -0.78
CA GLY A 149 17.64 1.40 0.33
C GLY A 149 17.57 2.08 1.70
N LYS A 150 17.37 3.40 1.77
CA LYS A 150 17.12 4.12 3.02
C LYS A 150 15.63 4.05 3.38
N TYR A 151 15.32 4.31 4.64
CA TYR A 151 13.93 4.41 5.10
C TYR A 151 13.76 5.40 6.24
N VAL A 152 12.53 5.87 6.42
CA VAL A 152 12.11 6.74 7.53
C VAL A 152 11.05 6.01 8.35
N GLU A 153 11.20 6.03 9.68
CA GLU A 153 10.23 5.47 10.62
C GLU A 153 9.35 6.57 11.23
N ARG A 154 8.04 6.31 11.30
CA ARG A 154 7.04 7.19 11.93
C ARG A 154 5.91 6.39 12.59
N GLN A 155 5.15 7.06 13.45
CA GLN A 155 4.07 6.43 14.22
C GLN A 155 2.71 6.60 13.55
N GLY A 156 2.12 5.47 13.14
CA GLY A 156 0.69 5.30 12.90
C GLY A 156 0.04 6.18 11.84
N TYR A 157 -1.27 5.97 11.67
CA TYR A 157 -2.08 6.76 10.75
C TYR A 157 -2.89 7.81 11.52
N LYS A 158 -3.40 8.80 10.78
CA LYS A 158 -4.38 9.77 11.25
C LYS A 158 -5.59 9.71 10.31
N VAL A 159 -6.79 9.63 10.88
CA VAL A 159 -8.04 9.80 10.13
C VAL A 159 -8.17 11.26 9.76
N LEU A 160 -8.46 11.55 8.49
CA LEU A 160 -8.51 12.90 7.97
C LEU A 160 -9.89 13.22 7.40
N SER A 161 -10.18 14.52 7.31
CA SER A 161 -11.23 15.05 6.44
C SER A 161 -10.81 14.94 4.97
N THR A 162 -11.74 15.18 4.04
CA THR A 162 -11.54 14.98 2.60
C THR A 162 -10.53 15.92 1.92
N ASP A 163 -10.10 16.99 2.59
CA ASP A 163 -9.30 18.06 1.98
C ASP A 163 -7.91 18.19 2.65
N VAL A 164 -7.01 17.28 2.30
CA VAL A 164 -5.64 17.24 2.84
C VAL A 164 -4.64 17.04 1.70
N THR A 165 -3.41 17.54 1.87
CA THR A 165 -2.41 17.58 0.79
C THR A 165 -1.90 16.20 0.39
N ASP A 166 -1.73 15.29 1.35
CA ASP A 166 -1.33 13.90 1.14
C ASP A 166 -2.26 12.98 1.93
N ASP A 167 -2.96 12.09 1.22
CA ASP A 167 -3.86 11.09 1.78
C ASP A 167 -3.86 9.78 1.00
N TYR A 168 -4.44 8.78 1.62
CA TYR A 168 -4.88 7.57 0.96
C TYR A 168 -6.39 7.47 1.15
N SER A 169 -7.11 7.41 0.04
CA SER A 169 -8.56 7.41 -0.03
C SER A 169 -9.11 6.23 -0.85
N GLN A 170 -10.08 5.54 -0.22
CA GLN A 170 -10.91 4.40 -0.66
C GLN A 170 -10.27 3.05 -0.98
N SER A 171 -10.59 2.02 -0.16
CA SER A 171 -11.19 0.79 -0.71
C SER A 171 -12.65 1.10 -1.02
N GLN A 172 -13.17 0.70 -2.18
CA GLN A 172 -14.55 1.02 -2.58
C GLN A 172 -15.56 0.30 -1.68
N LEU A 173 -15.84 0.87 -0.51
CA LEU A 173 -17.07 0.61 0.24
C LEU A 173 -18.23 0.82 -0.72
N CYS A 174 -19.28 0.02 -0.56
CA CYS A 174 -20.55 0.17 -1.25
C CYS A 174 -20.88 1.65 -1.56
N PRO A 175 -21.57 1.95 -2.68
CA PRO A 175 -21.47 3.15 -3.55
C PRO A 175 -21.26 4.56 -2.94
N ASP A 176 -21.42 4.74 -1.63
CA ASP A 176 -21.59 6.02 -0.95
C ASP A 176 -20.56 6.26 0.18
N GLY A 177 -19.65 5.32 0.47
CA GLY A 177 -18.68 5.44 1.58
C GLY A 177 -17.25 5.72 1.14
N ARG A 178 -16.66 6.87 1.51
CA ARG A 178 -15.21 7.10 1.41
C ARG A 178 -14.57 7.05 2.79
N PHE A 179 -13.59 6.16 2.98
CA PHE A 179 -12.70 6.21 4.14
C PHE A 179 -11.38 6.85 3.70
N THR A 180 -11.01 7.95 4.35
CA THR A 180 -9.77 8.70 4.08
C THR A 180 -8.91 8.70 5.34
N PHE A 181 -7.64 8.39 5.15
CA PHE A 181 -6.63 8.45 6.20
C PHE A 181 -5.31 8.91 5.60
N SER A 182 -4.42 9.42 6.42
CA SER A 182 -3.02 9.59 6.02
C SER A 182 -2.13 8.87 7.01
N LEU A 183 -0.95 8.50 6.52
CA LEU A 183 0.08 7.93 7.36
C LEU A 183 0.93 9.09 7.86
N ASN A 184 1.26 9.11 9.15
CA ASN A 184 1.95 10.25 9.78
C ASN A 184 3.42 10.34 9.36
N PHE A 185 3.70 10.54 8.07
CA PHE A 185 4.99 10.98 7.60
C PHE A 185 5.00 12.50 7.50
N ASP A 186 6.06 13.10 8.03
CA ASP A 186 6.33 14.50 7.75
C ASP A 186 6.96 14.56 6.35
N PHE A 187 6.12 14.66 5.33
CA PHE A 187 6.54 14.82 3.94
C PHE A 187 7.18 16.21 3.70
N GLY A 188 7.01 17.15 4.64
CA GLY A 188 7.45 18.53 4.54
C GLY A 188 8.94 18.76 4.79
N THR A 189 9.67 17.81 5.38
CA THR A 189 11.10 18.06 5.66
C THR A 189 11.94 16.78 5.77
N ILE A 190 12.57 16.37 4.67
CA ILE A 190 13.84 15.65 4.76
C ILE A 190 14.90 16.70 5.16
N ILE A 191 14.99 17.02 6.45
CA ILE A 191 16.16 17.74 6.95
C ILE A 191 17.32 16.76 6.89
N MET A 192 18.21 16.94 5.91
CA MET A 192 19.52 16.31 5.90
C MET A 192 20.24 16.68 7.21
N GLY A 193 20.17 15.81 8.22
CA GLY A 193 20.95 16.00 9.44
C GLY A 193 20.44 15.36 10.74
N LYS A 194 19.17 14.95 10.87
CA LYS A 194 18.68 14.39 12.16
C LYS A 194 17.72 13.21 12.10
N THR A 195 17.43 12.64 10.93
CA THR A 195 16.77 11.35 10.88
C THR A 195 17.83 10.28 11.14
N ARG A 196 17.61 9.38 12.11
CA ARG A 196 18.40 8.14 12.21
C ARG A 196 18.16 7.34 10.93
N ILE A 197 18.97 7.61 9.91
CA ILE A 197 19.09 6.77 8.72
C ILE A 197 19.77 5.50 9.23
N ARG A 198 18.96 4.50 9.57
CA ARG A 198 19.47 3.16 9.80
C ARG A 198 19.66 2.53 8.43
N THR A 199 20.92 2.34 8.05
CA THR A 199 21.33 1.48 6.93
C THR A 199 21.07 0.03 7.28
#